data_AF-A0A7W4EJD6-F1
#
_entry.id   AF-A0A7W4EJD6-F1
#
_cell.length_a   1.000
_cell.length_b   1.000
_cell.length_c   1.000
_cell.angle_alpha   90.00
_cell.angle_beta   90.00
_cell.angle_gamma   90.00
#
_symmetry.space_group_name_H-M   'P 1'
#
loop_
_entity.id
_entity.type
_entity.pdbx_description
1 polymer ?
#
loop_
_entity_poly.entity_id
_entity_poly.type
_entity_poly.pdbx_seq_one_letter_code
_entity_poly.pdbx_strand_id
1 'polypeptide(L)'
;MNYLKEIQALKTRFSIPMQKAAALLKQTEGDIASAIALYHQENLETIMAETKCEQWEAESAYERFGHDVEKAVKHLYSTSLLFSVDGRKEAPERGMGYLINALDADMKCVSKRSVFIPMEDFDEYLLEDFRAVFPLYQPQWDRVEDHFDATGRNLFEPLVCEKIIARLRQRTFFDEKVKAFIQRVIADLEEKIPACAYIEVYGNL
;
A
#
# COMPACT_ATOMS: atom_id res chain seq x y z
N MET A 1 34.81 22.02 -9.26
CA MET A 1 34.20 22.98 -8.31
C MET A 1 34.48 22.50 -6.90
N ASN A 2 34.94 23.37 -6.01
CA ASN A 2 35.34 23.00 -4.65
C ASN A 2 34.28 23.48 -3.66
N TYR A 3 33.41 22.57 -3.20
CA TYR A 3 32.27 22.86 -2.32
C TYR A 3 32.52 22.48 -0.85
N LEU A 4 33.76 22.59 -0.37
CA LEU A 4 34.14 22.06 0.95
C LEU A 4 33.28 22.61 2.10
N LYS A 5 32.88 23.90 2.04
CA LYS A 5 32.05 24.52 3.09
C LYS A 5 30.62 24.00 3.04
N GLU A 6 30.05 23.93 1.85
CA GLU A 6 28.69 23.45 1.58
C GLU A 6 28.57 21.96 1.94
N ILE A 7 29.60 21.16 1.60
CA ILE A 7 29.69 19.74 1.98
C ILE A 7 29.64 19.60 3.51
N GLN A 8 30.43 20.40 4.23
CA GLN A 8 30.46 20.32 5.69
C GLN A 8 29.13 20.78 6.32
N ALA A 9 28.46 21.77 5.72
CA ALA A 9 27.13 22.19 6.15
C ALA A 9 26.08 21.07 6.01
N LEU A 10 26.02 20.40 4.84
CA LEU A 10 25.08 19.29 4.61
C LEU A 10 25.36 18.09 5.51
N LYS A 11 26.64 17.71 5.67
CA LYS A 11 27.04 16.63 6.58
C LYS A 11 26.58 16.89 8.01
N THR A 12 26.74 18.13 8.48
CA THR A 12 26.35 18.49 9.85
C THR A 12 24.83 18.51 10.01
N ARG A 13 24.12 19.04 9.02
CA ARG A 13 22.64 19.15 9.05
C ARG A 13 21.95 17.78 9.03
N PHE A 14 22.41 16.86 8.18
CA PHE A 14 21.73 15.57 7.96
C PHE A 14 22.49 14.37 8.53
N SER A 15 23.66 14.58 9.14
CA SER A 15 24.55 13.50 9.59
C SER A 15 24.90 12.49 8.48
N ILE A 16 25.04 12.97 7.24
CA ILE A 16 25.31 12.12 6.06
C ILE A 16 26.81 11.98 5.75
N PRO A 17 27.22 10.91 5.03
CA PRO A 17 28.59 10.76 4.54
C PRO A 17 29.02 11.87 3.59
N MET A 18 30.33 12.15 3.54
CA MET A 18 30.91 13.19 2.68
C MET A 18 30.59 12.96 1.20
N GLN A 19 30.62 11.71 0.75
CA GLN A 19 30.33 11.32 -0.62
C GLN A 19 28.89 11.67 -1.02
N LYS A 20 27.92 11.45 -0.12
CA LYS A 20 26.51 11.80 -0.36
C LYS A 20 26.32 13.31 -0.45
N ALA A 21 26.89 14.06 0.50
CA ALA A 21 26.86 15.53 0.47
C ALA A 21 27.48 16.11 -0.82
N ALA A 22 28.62 15.57 -1.25
CA ALA A 22 29.27 15.99 -2.48
C ALA A 22 28.45 15.64 -3.74
N ALA A 23 27.79 14.48 -3.76
CA ALA A 23 26.92 14.07 -4.86
C ALA A 23 25.70 14.99 -5.01
N LEU A 24 25.04 15.33 -3.89
CA LEU A 24 23.91 16.26 -3.88
C LEU A 24 24.32 17.62 -4.45
N LEU A 25 25.41 18.20 -3.96
CA LEU A 25 25.91 19.51 -4.44
C LEU A 25 26.36 19.48 -5.89
N LYS A 26 26.87 18.35 -6.38
CA LYS A 26 27.23 18.21 -7.79
C LYS A 26 25.98 18.24 -8.67
N GLN A 27 24.89 17.58 -8.25
CA GLN A 27 23.63 17.55 -9.00
C GLN A 27 22.90 18.89 -8.98
N THR A 28 23.12 19.70 -7.94
CA THR A 28 22.44 21.00 -7.77
C THR A 28 23.35 22.20 -8.05
N GLU A 29 24.46 21.99 -8.77
CA GLU A 29 25.41 23.04 -9.16
C GLU A 29 25.96 23.87 -7.97
N GLY A 30 26.02 23.25 -6.80
CA GLY A 30 26.51 23.87 -5.57
C GLY A 30 25.45 24.63 -4.78
N ASP A 31 24.20 24.71 -5.26
CA ASP A 31 23.12 25.35 -4.52
C ASP A 31 22.68 24.49 -3.33
N ILE A 32 22.83 25.04 -2.12
CA ILE A 32 22.52 24.35 -0.86
C ILE A 32 21.01 24.11 -0.73
N ALA A 33 20.17 25.07 -1.11
CA ALA A 33 18.72 24.96 -0.95
C ALA A 33 18.17 23.81 -1.82
N SER A 34 18.60 23.77 -3.07
CA SER A 34 18.29 22.67 -4.00
C SER A 34 18.87 21.34 -3.52
N ALA A 35 20.08 21.31 -2.95
CA ALA A 35 20.67 20.08 -2.40
C ALA A 35 19.86 19.52 -1.21
N ILE A 36 19.32 20.41 -0.37
CA ILE A 36 18.42 20.04 0.73
C ILE A 36 17.11 19.48 0.17
N ALA A 37 16.47 20.16 -0.79
CA ALA A 37 15.24 19.70 -1.41
C ALA A 37 15.41 18.32 -2.07
N LEU A 38 16.50 18.14 -2.82
CA LEU A 38 16.85 16.86 -3.44
C LEU A 38 17.05 15.74 -2.41
N TYR A 39 17.72 16.03 -1.29
CA TYR A 39 17.90 15.05 -0.21
C TYR A 39 16.55 14.57 0.38
N HIS A 40 15.62 15.49 0.61
CA HIS A 40 14.29 15.12 1.10
C HIS A 40 13.49 14.35 0.04
N GLN A 41 13.58 14.74 -1.24
CA GLN A 41 12.94 14.05 -2.35
C GLN A 41 13.44 12.60 -2.50
N GLU A 42 14.75 12.36 -2.47
CA GLU A 42 15.33 11.01 -2.54
C GLU A 42 14.86 10.12 -1.36
N ASN A 43 14.71 10.72 -0.17
CA ASN A 43 14.21 10.01 1.00
C ASN A 43 12.72 9.67 0.86
N LEU A 44 11.89 10.58 0.34
CA LEU A 44 10.48 10.31 0.04
C LEU A 44 10.32 9.20 -1.00
N GLU A 45 11.12 9.25 -2.08
CA GLU A 45 11.14 8.20 -3.11
C GLU A 45 11.53 6.83 -2.52
N THR A 46 12.48 6.81 -1.59
CA THR A 46 12.88 5.59 -0.86
C THR A 46 11.70 5.05 -0.03
N ILE A 47 11.03 5.92 0.75
CA ILE A 47 9.86 5.54 1.55
C ILE A 47 8.75 4.99 0.66
N MET A 48 8.40 5.67 -0.43
CA MET A 48 7.35 5.25 -1.37
C MET A 48 7.70 3.92 -2.04
N ALA A 49 8.95 3.76 -2.50
CA ALA A 49 9.38 2.53 -3.16
C ALA A 49 9.32 1.33 -2.21
N GLU A 50 9.66 1.51 -0.93
CA GLU A 50 9.68 0.47 0.09
C GLU A 50 8.29 0.14 0.63
N THR A 51 7.42 1.13 0.82
CA THR A 51 6.12 0.97 1.48
C THR A 51 4.93 0.90 0.54
N LYS A 52 5.15 1.19 -0.75
CA LYS A 52 4.13 1.27 -1.81
C LYS A 52 2.99 2.26 -1.49
N CYS A 53 3.24 3.19 -0.58
CA CYS A 53 2.28 4.22 -0.20
C CYS A 53 2.21 5.33 -1.26
N GLU A 54 1.15 6.13 -1.21
CA GLU A 54 1.06 7.34 -2.02
C GLU A 54 2.02 8.43 -1.50
N GLN A 55 2.37 9.38 -2.37
CA GLN A 55 3.30 10.45 -2.03
C GLN A 55 2.89 11.22 -0.77
N TRP A 56 1.60 11.51 -0.61
CA TRP A 56 1.11 12.25 0.56
C TRP A 56 1.23 11.42 1.86
N GLU A 57 1.12 10.08 1.81
CA GLU A 57 1.34 9.21 2.98
C GLU A 57 2.82 9.24 3.39
N ALA A 58 3.71 9.17 2.40
CA ALA A 58 5.15 9.28 2.61
C ALA A 58 5.52 10.64 3.22
N GLU A 59 5.01 11.74 2.66
CA GLU A 59 5.20 13.10 3.17
C GLU A 59 4.72 13.24 4.60
N SER A 60 3.47 12.84 4.88
CA SER A 60 2.88 12.91 6.21
C SER A 60 3.68 12.12 7.25
N ALA A 61 4.06 10.87 6.95
CA ALA A 61 4.85 10.06 7.85
C ALA A 61 6.28 10.62 8.02
N TYR A 62 6.92 11.03 6.93
CA TYR A 62 8.27 11.55 6.94
C TYR A 62 8.38 12.84 7.77
N GLU A 63 7.43 13.77 7.61
CA GLU A 63 7.34 14.98 8.43
C GLU A 63 7.05 14.66 9.90
N ARG A 64 6.07 13.76 10.15
CA ARG A 64 5.68 13.34 11.52
C ARG A 64 6.85 12.80 12.34
N PHE A 65 7.77 12.09 11.70
CA PHE A 65 8.94 11.51 12.37
C PHE A 65 10.21 12.37 12.22
N GLY A 66 10.07 13.65 11.89
CA GLY A 66 11.18 14.59 11.86
C GLY A 66 12.21 14.28 10.77
N HIS A 67 11.73 13.81 9.61
CA HIS A 67 12.54 13.36 8.48
C HIS A 67 13.39 12.11 8.74
N ASP A 68 12.92 11.23 9.63
CA ASP A 68 13.52 9.92 9.88
C ASP A 68 12.87 8.85 8.99
N VAL A 69 13.62 8.38 7.99
CA VAL A 69 13.15 7.39 6.99
C VAL A 69 12.74 6.08 7.66
N GLU A 70 13.56 5.56 8.58
CA GLU A 70 13.32 4.26 9.20
C GLU A 70 12.05 4.28 10.06
N LYS A 71 11.85 5.35 10.85
CA LYS A 71 10.62 5.51 11.64
C LYS A 71 9.39 5.72 10.76
N ALA A 72 9.51 6.48 9.67
CA ALA A 72 8.41 6.68 8.72
C ALA A 72 8.00 5.34 8.08
N VAL A 73 8.96 4.55 7.58
CA VAL A 73 8.71 3.21 7.01
C VAL A 73 8.07 2.29 8.04
N LYS A 74 8.63 2.23 9.27
CA LYS A 74 8.09 1.39 10.34
C LYS A 74 6.64 1.76 10.70
N HIS A 75 6.32 3.06 10.72
CA HIS A 75 4.97 3.52 10.96
C HIS A 75 4.02 3.13 9.83
N LEU A 76 4.42 3.34 8.57
CA LEU A 76 3.59 2.97 7.42
C LEU A 76 3.32 1.47 7.39
N TYR A 77 4.30 0.61 7.70
CA TYR A 77 4.05 -0.83 7.83
C TYR A 77 3.12 -1.23 8.98
N SER A 78 2.93 -0.37 9.98
CA SER A 78 1.96 -0.60 11.06
C SER A 78 0.53 -0.16 10.72
N THR A 79 0.31 0.44 9.54
CA THR A 79 -1.00 0.91 9.08
C THR A 79 -1.42 0.21 7.79
N SER A 80 -2.72 0.20 7.50
CA SER A 80 -3.25 -0.29 6.24
C SER A 80 -3.15 0.76 5.13
N LEU A 81 -2.99 0.33 3.89
CA LEU A 81 -3.14 1.17 2.71
C LEU A 81 -4.62 1.45 2.47
N LEU A 82 -5.03 2.71 2.37
CA LEU A 82 -6.41 3.07 2.05
C LEU A 82 -6.61 3.07 0.53
N PHE A 83 -7.52 2.24 0.04
CA PHE A 83 -7.98 2.29 -1.35
C PHE A 83 -9.43 2.80 -1.33
N SER A 84 -9.68 3.95 -1.96
CA SER A 84 -11.01 4.56 -2.04
C SER A 84 -11.21 5.28 -3.36
N VAL A 85 -12.42 5.28 -3.90
CA VAL A 85 -12.76 5.98 -5.16
C VAL A 85 -12.68 7.50 -4.98
N ASP A 86 -13.08 8.01 -3.83
CA ASP A 86 -13.12 9.45 -3.55
C ASP A 86 -11.74 10.07 -3.28
N GLY A 87 -10.66 9.27 -3.27
CA GLY A 87 -9.31 9.74 -2.96
C GLY A 87 -9.19 10.24 -1.52
N ARG A 88 -10.00 9.68 -0.60
CA ARG A 88 -9.88 9.96 0.82
C ARG A 88 -8.45 9.62 1.26
N LYS A 89 -7.86 10.50 2.06
CA LYS A 89 -6.50 10.33 2.58
C LYS A 89 -6.49 9.44 3.82
N GLU A 90 -7.49 9.60 4.69
CA GLU A 90 -7.53 8.83 5.94
C GLU A 90 -8.80 7.98 6.00
N ALA A 91 -8.64 6.74 6.47
CA ALA A 91 -9.78 5.92 6.85
C ALA A 91 -10.41 6.57 8.09
N PRO A 92 -11.75 6.60 8.22
CA PRO A 92 -12.38 7.05 9.45
C PRO A 92 -11.83 6.23 10.63
N GLU A 93 -11.61 6.83 11.81
CA GLU A 93 -11.08 6.13 13.01
C GLU A 93 -11.91 4.89 13.42
N ARG A 94 -13.12 4.72 12.86
CA ARG A 94 -14.01 3.56 12.98
C ARG A 94 -14.66 3.18 11.64
N GLY A 95 -13.91 3.27 10.54
CA GLY A 95 -14.42 2.99 9.21
C GLY A 95 -14.92 1.55 9.09
N MET A 96 -16.22 1.40 8.78
CA MET A 96 -16.76 0.12 8.31
C MET A 96 -16.18 -0.17 6.93
N GLY A 97 -15.69 -1.39 6.73
CA GLY A 97 -15.08 -1.77 5.46
C GLY A 97 -14.39 -3.12 5.56
N TYR A 98 -13.48 -3.35 4.61
CA TYR A 98 -12.85 -4.64 4.42
C TYR A 98 -11.33 -4.51 4.43
N LEU A 99 -10.67 -5.41 5.15
CA LEU A 99 -9.23 -5.58 5.15
C LEU A 99 -8.85 -6.71 4.19
N ILE A 100 -7.91 -6.44 3.29
CA ILE A 100 -7.35 -7.41 2.37
C ILE A 100 -5.92 -7.75 2.80
N ASN A 101 -5.70 -9.01 3.17
CA ASN A 101 -4.42 -9.55 3.62
C ASN A 101 -3.96 -10.70 2.71
N ALA A 102 -2.64 -10.89 2.62
CA ALA A 102 -2.05 -12.11 2.08
C ALA A 102 -1.63 -13.01 3.24
N LEU A 103 -2.09 -14.27 3.26
CA LEU A 103 -1.79 -15.25 4.30
C LEU A 103 -0.97 -16.42 3.76
N ASP A 104 -0.09 -16.98 4.59
CA ASP A 104 0.53 -18.29 4.35
C ASP A 104 -0.42 -19.45 4.74
N ALA A 105 0.06 -20.68 4.57
CA ALA A 105 -0.70 -21.89 4.89
C ALA A 105 -0.98 -22.04 6.40
N ASP A 106 -0.21 -21.36 7.26
CA ASP A 106 -0.41 -21.32 8.71
C ASP A 106 -1.34 -20.16 9.13
N MET A 107 -1.97 -19.48 8.17
CA MET A 107 -2.87 -18.34 8.38
C MET A 107 -2.18 -17.10 8.95
N LYS A 108 -0.87 -16.97 8.76
CA LYS A 108 -0.08 -15.79 9.17
C LYS A 108 0.01 -14.79 8.02
N CYS A 109 -0.09 -13.51 8.36
CA CYS A 109 0.04 -12.44 7.37
C CYS A 109 1.48 -12.40 6.81
N VAL A 110 1.59 -12.56 5.50
CA VAL A 110 2.86 -12.46 4.74
C VAL A 110 2.99 -11.15 3.97
N SER A 111 1.89 -10.42 3.80
CA SER A 111 1.93 -9.05 3.27
C SER A 111 2.48 -8.08 4.31
N LYS A 112 3.40 -7.20 3.88
CA LYS A 112 3.95 -6.15 4.75
C LYS A 112 2.91 -5.12 5.22
N ARG A 113 1.84 -4.92 4.44
CA ARG A 113 0.69 -4.07 4.78
C ARG A 113 -0.60 -4.72 4.30
N SER A 114 -1.65 -4.53 5.10
CA SER A 114 -3.03 -4.77 4.69
C SER A 114 -3.53 -3.64 3.79
N VAL A 115 -4.52 -3.91 2.96
CA VAL A 115 -5.30 -2.87 2.28
C VAL A 115 -6.63 -2.72 3.00
N PHE A 116 -7.05 -1.50 3.29
CA PHE A 116 -8.38 -1.19 3.79
C PHE A 116 -9.19 -0.54 2.66
N ILE A 117 -10.38 -1.08 2.42
CA ILE A 117 -11.36 -0.54 1.47
C ILE A 117 -12.63 -0.17 2.25
N PRO A 118 -13.09 1.10 2.21
CA PRO A 118 -14.36 1.49 2.81
C PRO A 118 -15.53 0.63 2.31
N MET A 119 -16.51 0.36 3.17
CA MET A 119 -17.66 -0.48 2.83
C MET A 119 -18.37 0.01 1.58
N GLU A 120 -18.58 1.32 1.44
CA GLU A 120 -19.24 1.92 0.28
C GLU A 120 -18.51 1.58 -1.04
N ASP A 121 -17.18 1.65 -1.04
CA ASP A 121 -16.37 1.38 -2.23
C ASP A 121 -16.30 -0.13 -2.52
N PHE A 122 -16.17 -0.97 -1.49
CA PHE A 122 -16.11 -2.41 -1.67
C PHE A 122 -17.46 -2.99 -2.12
N ASP A 123 -18.55 -2.61 -1.45
CA ASP A 123 -19.89 -3.12 -1.73
C ASP A 123 -20.37 -2.72 -3.13
N GLU A 124 -20.10 -1.48 -3.54
CA GLU A 124 -20.51 -0.99 -4.86
C GLU A 124 -19.67 -1.59 -6.01
N TYR A 125 -18.35 -1.68 -5.82
CA TYR A 125 -17.45 -1.96 -6.93
C TYR A 125 -16.83 -3.35 -6.93
N LEU A 126 -16.79 -4.08 -5.82
CA LEU A 126 -16.05 -5.35 -5.70
C LEU A 126 -16.93 -6.53 -5.25
N LEU A 127 -17.89 -6.31 -4.36
CA LEU A 127 -18.60 -7.37 -3.64
C LEU A 127 -19.29 -8.40 -4.56
N GLU A 128 -19.87 -7.97 -5.68
CA GLU A 128 -20.51 -8.90 -6.63
C GLU A 128 -19.50 -9.93 -7.17
N ASP A 129 -18.28 -9.50 -7.49
CA ASP A 129 -17.25 -10.38 -8.05
C ASP A 129 -16.69 -11.35 -7.01
N PHE A 130 -16.58 -10.91 -5.75
CA PHE A 130 -16.21 -11.78 -4.63
C PHE A 130 -17.33 -12.77 -4.26
N ARG A 131 -18.61 -12.38 -4.36
CA ARG A 131 -19.73 -13.30 -4.12
C ARG A 131 -19.87 -14.36 -5.20
N ALA A 132 -19.52 -14.02 -6.44
CA ALA A 132 -19.73 -14.90 -7.60
C ALA A 132 -18.86 -16.17 -7.61
N VAL A 133 -17.84 -16.27 -6.74
CA VAL A 133 -16.97 -17.45 -6.65
C VAL A 133 -17.41 -18.48 -5.62
N PHE A 134 -18.43 -18.15 -4.80
CA PHE A 134 -19.01 -19.10 -3.86
C PHE A 134 -19.94 -20.10 -4.58
N PRO A 135 -20.10 -21.33 -4.05
CA PRO A 135 -19.53 -21.85 -2.80
C PRO A 135 -18.03 -22.20 -2.91
N LEU A 136 -17.31 -22.12 -1.78
CA LEU A 136 -15.88 -22.45 -1.67
C LEU A 136 -15.66 -23.51 -0.60
N TYR A 137 -14.90 -24.56 -0.93
CA TYR A 137 -14.41 -25.51 0.07
C TYR A 137 -13.17 -24.96 0.76
N GLN A 138 -13.15 -25.02 2.08
CA GLN A 138 -12.11 -24.47 2.95
C GLN A 138 -11.35 -25.61 3.66
N PRO A 139 -10.16 -26.01 3.16
CA PRO A 139 -9.42 -27.15 3.71
C PRO A 139 -9.06 -27.01 5.18
N GLN A 140 -8.82 -25.79 5.66
CA GLN A 140 -8.45 -25.46 7.04
C GLN A 140 -9.57 -25.77 8.06
N TRP A 141 -10.82 -25.86 7.60
CA TRP A 141 -11.98 -26.16 8.45
C TRP A 141 -12.78 -27.38 7.99
N ASP A 142 -12.35 -28.04 6.91
CA ASP A 142 -13.05 -29.18 6.29
C ASP A 142 -14.55 -28.87 6.07
N ARG A 143 -14.84 -27.70 5.51
CA ARG A 143 -16.22 -27.23 5.30
C ARG A 143 -16.37 -26.48 3.99
N VAL A 144 -17.60 -26.50 3.46
CA VAL A 144 -18.00 -25.61 2.36
C VAL A 144 -18.58 -24.34 2.96
N GLU A 145 -18.10 -23.19 2.49
CA GLU A 145 -18.68 -21.88 2.74
C GLU A 145 -19.54 -21.51 1.54
N ASP A 146 -20.83 -21.29 1.77
CA ASP A 146 -21.81 -21.05 0.70
C ASP A 146 -21.95 -19.58 0.31
N HIS A 147 -21.46 -18.67 1.14
CA HIS A 147 -21.64 -17.23 0.94
C HIS A 147 -20.49 -16.43 1.53
N PHE A 148 -20.33 -15.21 1.00
CA PHE A 148 -19.42 -14.21 1.53
C PHE A 148 -19.93 -13.69 2.88
N ASP A 149 -19.09 -13.76 3.91
CA ASP A 149 -19.34 -13.25 5.26
C ASP A 149 -18.84 -11.80 5.38
N ALA A 150 -19.77 -10.85 5.38
CA ALA A 150 -19.44 -9.43 5.47
C ALA A 150 -18.96 -8.99 6.86
N THR A 151 -19.04 -9.84 7.88
CA THR A 151 -18.66 -9.57 9.28
C THR A 151 -17.50 -10.44 9.76
N GLY A 152 -16.91 -11.21 8.85
CA GLY A 152 -15.93 -12.23 9.18
C GLY A 152 -14.86 -12.41 8.13
N ARG A 153 -14.19 -13.56 8.17
CA ARG A 153 -13.06 -13.90 7.30
C ARG A 153 -13.57 -14.63 6.07
N ASN A 154 -13.18 -14.15 4.90
CA ASN A 154 -13.38 -14.85 3.63
C ASN A 154 -12.01 -15.19 3.06
N LEU A 155 -11.74 -16.47 2.80
CA LEU A 155 -10.47 -16.91 2.24
C LEU A 155 -10.61 -17.34 0.79
N PHE A 156 -9.69 -16.86 -0.03
CA PHE A 156 -9.63 -17.12 -1.45
C PHE A 156 -8.25 -17.66 -1.80
N GLU A 157 -8.20 -18.88 -2.34
CA GLU A 157 -6.96 -19.43 -2.90
C GLU A 157 -6.52 -18.63 -4.14
N PRO A 158 -5.23 -18.65 -4.51
CA PRO A 158 -4.70 -18.00 -5.70
C PRO A 158 -5.56 -18.15 -6.97
N LEU A 159 -5.96 -19.38 -7.29
CA LEU A 159 -6.79 -19.66 -8.48
C LEU A 159 -8.19 -19.05 -8.40
N VAL A 160 -8.73 -18.87 -7.19
CA VAL A 160 -10.02 -18.19 -6.98
C VAL A 160 -9.83 -16.68 -7.16
N CYS A 161 -8.73 -16.12 -6.67
CA CYS A 161 -8.40 -14.71 -6.85
C CYS A 161 -8.20 -14.36 -8.33
N GLU A 162 -7.55 -15.22 -9.10
CA GLU A 162 -7.40 -15.06 -10.55
C GLU A 162 -8.76 -14.98 -11.26
N LYS A 163 -9.75 -15.78 -10.83
CA LYS A 163 -11.13 -15.70 -11.35
C LYS A 163 -11.78 -14.36 -11.01
N ILE A 164 -11.62 -13.88 -9.78
CA ILE A 164 -12.14 -12.56 -9.35
C ILE A 164 -11.52 -11.44 -10.19
N ILE A 165 -10.19 -11.45 -10.37
CA ILE A 165 -9.47 -10.49 -11.22
C ILE A 165 -9.98 -10.53 -12.67
N ALA A 166 -10.16 -11.72 -13.23
CA ALA A 166 -10.68 -11.89 -14.59
C ALA A 166 -12.08 -11.27 -14.74
N ARG A 167 -12.96 -11.44 -13.75
CA ARG A 167 -14.29 -10.81 -13.75
C ARG A 167 -14.21 -9.29 -13.65
N LEU A 168 -13.39 -8.76 -12.73
CA LEU A 168 -13.19 -7.31 -12.58
C LEU A 168 -12.70 -6.68 -13.90
N ARG A 169 -11.80 -7.35 -14.62
CA ARG A 169 -11.29 -6.92 -15.93
C ARG A 169 -12.34 -6.93 -17.05
N GLN A 170 -13.39 -7.74 -16.93
CA GLN A 170 -14.48 -7.82 -17.91
C GLN A 170 -15.55 -6.75 -17.68
N ARG A 171 -15.63 -6.18 -16.48
CA ARG A 171 -16.57 -5.10 -16.17
C ARG A 171 -16.14 -3.80 -16.84
N THR A 172 -17.13 -3.05 -17.34
CA THR A 172 -16.92 -1.72 -17.90
C THR A 172 -17.24 -0.67 -16.85
N PHE A 173 -16.25 0.14 -16.50
CA PHE A 173 -16.41 1.31 -15.63
C PHE A 173 -16.27 2.57 -16.48
N PHE A 174 -17.14 3.56 -16.28
CA PHE A 174 -17.10 4.80 -17.07
C PHE A 174 -16.36 5.92 -16.35
N ASP A 175 -16.44 5.96 -15.03
CA ASP A 175 -15.76 6.94 -14.20
C ASP A 175 -14.26 6.61 -14.07
N GLU A 176 -13.40 7.60 -14.33
CA GLU A 176 -11.94 7.43 -14.30
C GLU A 176 -11.39 7.15 -12.90
N LYS A 177 -11.99 7.70 -11.84
CA LYS A 177 -11.60 7.40 -10.46
C LYS A 177 -11.92 5.95 -10.11
N VAL A 178 -13.10 5.48 -10.52
CA VAL A 178 -13.49 4.07 -10.33
C VAL A 178 -12.54 3.15 -11.09
N LYS A 179 -12.19 3.47 -12.35
CA LYS A 179 -11.19 2.68 -13.11
C LYS A 179 -9.85 2.62 -12.37
N ALA A 180 -9.33 3.75 -11.90
CA ALA A 180 -8.07 3.81 -11.17
C ALA A 180 -8.12 2.98 -9.88
N PHE A 181 -9.23 3.08 -9.12
CA PHE A 181 -9.47 2.26 -7.93
C PHE A 181 -9.45 0.75 -8.26
N ILE A 182 -10.21 0.31 -9.26
CA ILE A 182 -10.27 -1.10 -9.67
C ILE A 182 -8.89 -1.60 -10.12
N GLN A 183 -8.17 -0.80 -10.92
CA GLN A 183 -6.81 -1.15 -11.36
C GLN A 183 -5.85 -1.32 -10.18
N ARG A 184 -5.97 -0.45 -9.17
CA ARG A 184 -5.15 -0.51 -7.95
C ARG A 184 -5.45 -1.77 -7.13
N VAL A 185 -6.73 -2.13 -6.98
CA VAL A 185 -7.15 -3.39 -6.33
C VAL A 185 -6.61 -4.61 -7.09
N ILE A 186 -6.74 -4.64 -8.41
CA ILE A 186 -6.22 -5.74 -9.24
C ILE A 186 -4.70 -5.86 -9.08
N ALA A 187 -3.96 -4.75 -9.19
CA ALA A 187 -2.51 -4.76 -9.07
C ALA A 187 -2.04 -5.27 -7.70
N ASP A 188 -2.71 -4.85 -6.62
CA ASP A 188 -2.42 -5.31 -5.27
C ASP A 188 -2.69 -6.82 -5.09
N LEU A 189 -3.80 -7.33 -5.64
CA LEU A 189 -4.07 -8.78 -5.64
C LEU A 189 -3.02 -9.54 -6.44
N GLU A 190 -2.67 -9.08 -7.64
CA GLU A 190 -1.64 -9.71 -8.50
C GLU A 190 -0.25 -9.70 -7.86
N GLU A 191 0.10 -8.67 -7.09
CA GLU A 191 1.35 -8.62 -6.32
C GLU A 191 1.36 -9.65 -5.18
N LYS A 192 0.23 -9.84 -4.50
CA LYS A 192 0.11 -10.72 -3.32
C LYS A 192 0.02 -12.21 -3.68
N ILE A 193 -0.66 -12.56 -4.78
CA ILE A 193 -0.97 -13.94 -5.18
C ILE A 193 0.28 -14.85 -5.18
N PRO A 194 1.43 -14.49 -5.80
CA PRO A 194 2.58 -15.39 -5.92
C PRO A 194 3.23 -15.80 -4.59
N ALA A 195 3.02 -15.01 -3.53
CA ALA A 195 3.69 -15.19 -2.24
C ALA A 195 2.75 -15.72 -1.14
N CYS A 196 1.47 -15.98 -1.45
CA CYS A 196 0.46 -16.35 -0.47
C CYS A 196 -0.15 -17.73 -0.74
N ALA A 197 -0.67 -18.37 0.32
CA ALA A 197 -1.56 -19.51 0.22
C ALA A 197 -3.03 -19.06 0.09
N TYR A 198 -3.38 -17.93 0.71
CA TYR A 198 -4.72 -17.36 0.66
C TYR A 198 -4.67 -15.83 0.61
N ILE A 199 -5.59 -15.23 -0.14
CA ILE A 199 -6.03 -13.86 0.09
C ILE A 199 -7.19 -13.90 1.08
N GLU A 200 -7.07 -13.15 2.16
CA GLU A 200 -8.14 -12.93 3.11
C GLU A 200 -8.82 -11.60 2.80
N VAL A 201 -10.16 -11.62 2.77
CA VAL A 201 -10.99 -10.43 2.89
C VAL A 201 -11.75 -10.51 4.22
N TYR A 202 -11.33 -9.68 5.17
CA TYR A 202 -11.93 -9.59 6.50
C TYR A 202 -12.88 -8.40 6.58
N GLY A 203 -14.16 -8.67 6.81
CA GLY A 203 -15.16 -7.64 7.05
C GLY A 203 -15.09 -7.10 8.48
N ASN A 204 -14.95 -5.78 8.61
CA ASN A 204 -15.00 -5.05 9.88
C ASN A 204 -16.26 -4.15 9.91
N LEU A 205 -17.42 -4.78 9.73
CA LEU A 205 -18.75 -4.16 9.70
C LEU A 205 -19.46 -4.26 11.05
#